data_AF-A0A314ZF61-F1
#
_entry.id   AF-A0A314ZF61-F1
#
_cell.length_a   1.000
_cell.length_b   1.000
_cell.length_c   1.000
_cell.angle_alpha   90.00
_cell.angle_beta   90.00
_cell.angle_gamma   90.00
#
_symmetry.space_group_name_H-M   'P 1'
#
loop_
_entity.id
_entity.type
_entity.pdbx_description
1 polymer ?
#
loop_
_entity_poly.entity_id
_entity_poly.type
_entity_poly.pdbx_seq_one_letter_code
_entity_poly.pdbx_strand_id
1 'polypeptide(L)'
;MLGNLTSVINLYMEQNMFSESIPLSLANCQNLQLLNLSSNNLTGTMPKKLFTLSSLTISLSMSNNFLTGSLPSEVGDLVNLAELDVSGNKLSGTIPESPYSFKRLGIDVSSNNLSGKIPDFLGKFRALNHLNLSYNDFEGELPTDGSFQMLVVTQFLEIIGSVVASHNYFYLHACAESLIHLKEFLRQKK
;
A
#
# COMPACT_ATOMS: atom_id res chain seq x y z
N MET A 1 -16.74 -18.12 -12.47
CA MET A 1 -15.98 -19.15 -13.23
C MET A 1 -14.45 -18.97 -13.21
N LEU A 2 -13.89 -17.91 -12.62
CA LEU A 2 -12.42 -17.67 -12.64
C LEU A 2 -11.59 -18.67 -11.82
N GLY A 3 -12.14 -19.24 -10.74
CA GLY A 3 -11.39 -20.18 -9.88
C GLY A 3 -11.14 -21.58 -10.43
N ASN A 4 -11.49 -21.86 -11.69
CA ASN A 4 -11.16 -23.13 -12.33
C ASN A 4 -9.89 -23.05 -13.20
N LEU A 5 -9.25 -21.87 -13.26
CA LEU A 5 -8.05 -21.63 -14.03
C LEU A 5 -6.80 -22.06 -13.25
N THR A 6 -6.75 -23.31 -12.77
CA THR A 6 -5.72 -23.76 -11.82
C THR A 6 -4.30 -23.72 -12.38
N SER A 7 -4.14 -23.72 -13.70
CA SER A 7 -2.84 -23.63 -14.37
C SER A 7 -2.41 -22.19 -14.71
N VAL A 8 -3.23 -21.18 -14.39
CA VAL A 8 -2.90 -19.79 -14.70
C VAL A 8 -1.72 -19.33 -13.85
N ILE A 9 -0.77 -18.65 -14.51
CA ILE A 9 0.43 -18.08 -13.87
C ILE A 9 0.27 -16.57 -13.78
N ASN A 10 -0.10 -15.92 -14.88
CA ASN A 10 -0.31 -14.47 -14.94
C ASN A 10 -1.72 -14.21 -15.43
N LEU A 11 -2.48 -13.42 -14.68
CA LEU A 11 -3.84 -13.03 -15.04
C LEU A 11 -3.94 -11.51 -15.13
N TYR A 12 -4.18 -11.03 -16.35
CA TYR A 12 -4.39 -9.61 -16.69
C TYR A 12 -5.87 -9.39 -16.99
N MET A 13 -6.52 -8.53 -16.23
CA MET A 13 -7.93 -8.16 -16.38
C MET A 13 -8.14 -6.65 -16.22
N GLU A 14 -7.07 -5.87 -16.33
CA GLU A 14 -7.09 -4.43 -16.21
C GLU A 14 -7.88 -3.72 -17.31
N GLN A 15 -8.32 -2.49 -17.05
CA GLN A 15 -8.99 -1.62 -18.03
C GLN A 15 -10.26 -2.25 -18.64
N ASN A 16 -11.08 -2.84 -17.77
CA ASN A 16 -12.38 -3.40 -18.14
C ASN A 16 -13.51 -2.70 -17.36
N MET A 17 -14.74 -3.16 -17.53
CA MET A 17 -15.93 -2.65 -16.83
C MET A 17 -16.44 -3.61 -15.76
N PHE A 18 -15.58 -4.47 -15.19
CA PHE A 18 -16.00 -5.40 -14.14
C PHE A 18 -16.48 -4.62 -12.91
N SER A 19 -17.73 -4.83 -12.50
CA SER A 19 -18.39 -4.03 -11.45
C SER A 19 -18.78 -4.82 -10.19
N GLU A 20 -18.66 -6.15 -10.25
CA GLU A 20 -18.95 -7.01 -9.12
C GLU A 20 -17.76 -7.12 -8.16
N SER A 21 -17.97 -7.81 -7.04
CA SER A 21 -16.91 -8.12 -6.08
C SER A 21 -15.90 -9.12 -6.64
N ILE A 22 -14.66 -9.03 -6.16
CA ILE A 22 -13.60 -9.99 -6.48
C ILE A 22 -14.03 -11.39 -6.00
N PRO A 23 -14.14 -12.38 -6.90
CA PRO A 23 -14.66 -13.68 -6.52
C PRO A 23 -13.66 -14.47 -5.68
N LEU A 24 -14.10 -14.99 -4.53
CA LEU A 24 -13.33 -15.85 -3.63
C LEU A 24 -12.64 -17.02 -4.35
N SER A 25 -13.23 -17.48 -5.46
CA SER A 25 -12.70 -18.58 -6.26
C SER A 25 -11.31 -18.28 -6.87
N LEU A 26 -10.88 -17.02 -7.00
CA LEU A 26 -9.52 -16.69 -7.45
C LEU A 26 -8.44 -17.27 -6.52
N ALA A 27 -8.76 -17.49 -5.25
CA ALA A 27 -7.87 -18.17 -4.31
C ALA A 27 -7.62 -19.66 -4.66
N ASN A 28 -8.30 -20.22 -5.65
CA ASN A 28 -8.03 -21.58 -6.14
C ASN A 28 -6.92 -21.62 -7.20
N CYS A 29 -6.47 -20.47 -7.72
CA CYS A 29 -5.41 -20.38 -8.72
C CYS A 29 -4.03 -20.49 -8.05
N GLN A 30 -3.67 -21.70 -7.62
CA GLN A 30 -2.47 -21.96 -6.81
C GLN A 30 -1.14 -21.66 -7.52
N ASN A 31 -1.14 -21.55 -8.86
CA ASN A 31 0.05 -21.21 -9.65
C ASN A 31 0.17 -19.71 -9.97
N LEU A 32 -0.76 -18.88 -9.50
CA LEU A 32 -0.83 -17.46 -9.85
C LEU A 32 0.33 -16.67 -9.23
N GLN A 33 1.15 -16.06 -10.07
CA GLN A 33 2.30 -15.23 -9.71
C GLN A 33 2.01 -13.74 -9.88
N LEU A 34 1.17 -13.39 -10.84
CA LEU A 34 0.73 -12.03 -11.12
C LEU A 34 -0.79 -11.97 -11.29
N LEU A 35 -1.42 -11.02 -10.60
CA LEU A 35 -2.83 -10.70 -10.77
C LEU A 35 -3.00 -9.18 -10.94
N ASN A 36 -3.48 -8.76 -12.11
CA ASN A 36 -3.82 -7.37 -12.38
C ASN A 36 -5.34 -7.22 -12.60
N LEU A 37 -5.98 -6.55 -11.65
CA LEU A 37 -7.42 -6.20 -11.65
C LEU A 37 -7.64 -4.69 -11.77
N SER A 38 -6.59 -3.92 -12.05
CA SER A 38 -6.62 -2.46 -11.97
C SER A 38 -7.57 -1.82 -12.98
N SER A 39 -7.99 -0.59 -12.71
CA SER A 39 -8.82 0.21 -13.64
C SER A 39 -10.10 -0.51 -14.06
N ASN A 40 -10.89 -0.90 -13.07
CA ASN A 40 -12.21 -1.52 -13.23
C ASN A 40 -13.23 -0.80 -12.33
N ASN A 41 -14.45 -1.32 -12.26
CA ASN A 41 -15.49 -0.82 -11.38
C ASN A 41 -15.72 -1.76 -10.17
N LEU A 42 -14.73 -2.58 -9.78
CA LEU A 42 -14.90 -3.63 -8.77
C LEU A 42 -15.33 -3.03 -7.44
N THR A 43 -16.28 -3.68 -6.77
CA THR A 43 -16.88 -3.22 -5.50
C THR A 43 -16.67 -4.23 -4.38
N GLY A 44 -17.11 -3.88 -3.16
CA GLY A 44 -17.03 -4.78 -2.00
C GLY A 44 -15.63 -4.83 -1.37
N THR A 45 -15.35 -5.89 -0.61
CA THR A 45 -14.10 -6.04 0.15
C THR A 45 -13.11 -6.97 -0.57
N MET A 46 -11.82 -6.79 -0.30
CA MET A 46 -10.79 -7.71 -0.79
C MET A 46 -10.91 -9.10 -0.11
N PRO A 47 -10.94 -10.21 -0.86
CA PRO A 47 -11.09 -11.53 -0.30
C PRO A 47 -9.81 -12.00 0.41
N LYS A 48 -9.87 -12.18 1.74
CA LYS A 48 -8.73 -12.60 2.58
C LYS A 48 -7.95 -13.80 2.03
N LYS A 49 -8.66 -14.81 1.51
CA LYS A 49 -8.07 -16.03 0.92
C LYS A 49 -7.18 -15.77 -0.29
N LEU A 50 -7.30 -14.62 -0.96
CA LEU A 50 -6.43 -14.27 -2.07
C LEU A 50 -5.02 -13.94 -1.58
N PHE A 51 -4.89 -13.35 -0.39
CA PHE A 51 -3.62 -12.98 0.23
C PHE A 51 -2.89 -14.18 0.86
N THR A 52 -3.53 -15.35 0.92
CA THR A 52 -2.88 -16.59 1.37
C THR A 52 -2.21 -17.35 0.22
N LEU A 53 -2.26 -16.84 -1.02
CA LEU A 53 -1.59 -17.44 -2.17
C LEU A 53 -0.08 -17.13 -2.15
N SER A 54 0.71 -18.03 -1.56
CA SER A 54 2.17 -17.89 -1.52
C SER A 54 2.85 -17.91 -2.90
N SER A 55 2.12 -18.28 -3.95
CA SER A 55 2.58 -18.23 -5.34
C SER A 55 2.63 -16.80 -5.91
N LEU A 56 1.88 -15.86 -5.33
CA LEU A 56 1.93 -14.45 -5.70
C LEU A 56 3.31 -13.89 -5.33
N THR A 57 4.12 -13.67 -6.36
CA THR A 57 5.54 -13.35 -6.23
C THR A 57 5.93 -12.15 -7.08
N ILE A 58 5.16 -11.86 -8.12
CA ILE A 58 5.46 -10.76 -9.05
C ILE A 58 4.66 -9.53 -8.65
N SER A 59 3.35 -9.52 -8.86
CA SER A 59 2.53 -8.32 -8.63
C SER A 59 1.09 -8.68 -8.30
N LEU A 60 0.51 -7.94 -7.35
CA LEU A 60 -0.91 -7.94 -7.05
C LEU A 60 -1.41 -6.50 -7.17
N SER A 61 -2.11 -6.19 -8.26
CA SER A 61 -2.69 -4.87 -8.48
C SER A 61 -4.21 -4.93 -8.52
N MET A 62 -4.85 -4.07 -7.71
CA MET A 62 -6.29 -3.84 -7.66
C MET A 62 -6.61 -2.34 -7.70
N SER A 63 -5.68 -1.52 -8.18
CA SER A 63 -5.81 -0.07 -8.15
C SER A 63 -6.93 0.46 -9.03
N ASN A 64 -7.38 1.69 -8.74
CA ASN A 64 -8.42 2.37 -9.50
C ASN A 64 -9.70 1.52 -9.63
N ASN A 65 -10.31 1.23 -8.48
CA ASN A 65 -11.56 0.50 -8.33
C ASN A 65 -12.42 1.18 -7.24
N PHE A 66 -13.53 0.54 -6.84
CA PHE A 66 -14.39 1.00 -5.75
C PHE A 66 -14.35 0.05 -4.55
N LEU A 67 -13.18 -0.57 -4.29
CA LEU A 67 -13.01 -1.51 -3.17
C LEU A 67 -13.10 -0.76 -1.84
N THR A 68 -13.68 -1.42 -0.83
CA THR A 68 -13.99 -0.89 0.49
C THR A 68 -13.48 -1.84 1.59
N GLY A 69 -13.59 -1.41 2.85
CA GLY A 69 -13.14 -2.18 4.01
C GLY A 69 -11.65 -1.96 4.28
N SER A 70 -11.05 -2.80 5.11
CA SER A 70 -9.64 -2.69 5.49
C SER A 70 -8.74 -3.59 4.67
N LEU A 71 -7.43 -3.27 4.66
CA LEU A 71 -6.41 -4.23 4.27
C LEU A 71 -6.47 -5.44 5.22
N PRO A 72 -6.56 -6.68 4.69
CA PRO A 72 -6.58 -7.86 5.53
C PRO A 72 -5.19 -8.12 6.13
N SER A 73 -5.13 -8.65 7.36
CA SER A 73 -3.87 -8.98 8.04
C SER A 73 -3.00 -9.95 7.23
N GLU A 74 -3.64 -10.80 6.43
CA GLU A 74 -3.02 -11.77 5.53
C GLU A 74 -2.15 -11.12 4.44
N VAL A 75 -2.27 -9.80 4.19
CA VAL A 75 -1.29 -9.06 3.37
C VAL A 75 0.14 -9.27 3.89
N GLY A 76 0.30 -9.41 5.21
CA GLY A 76 1.56 -9.71 5.86
C GLY A 76 2.19 -11.04 5.44
N ASP A 77 1.39 -11.98 4.93
CA ASP A 77 1.82 -13.34 4.55
C ASP A 77 2.42 -13.41 3.14
N LEU A 78 2.23 -12.37 2.32
CA LEU A 78 2.75 -12.26 0.95
C LEU A 78 4.25 -11.92 0.91
N VAL A 79 5.06 -12.61 1.71
CA VAL A 79 6.48 -12.31 1.99
C VAL A 79 7.41 -12.32 0.77
N ASN A 80 6.96 -12.96 -0.33
CA ASN A 80 7.70 -13.06 -1.58
C ASN A 80 7.16 -12.13 -2.68
N LEU A 81 6.07 -11.40 -2.44
CA LEU A 81 5.48 -10.49 -3.42
C LEU A 81 6.42 -9.31 -3.68
N ALA A 82 6.63 -8.97 -4.94
CA ALA A 82 7.47 -7.83 -5.31
C ALA A 82 6.71 -6.50 -5.32
N GLU A 83 5.42 -6.51 -5.63
CA GLU A 83 4.60 -5.30 -5.75
C GLU A 83 3.15 -5.52 -5.31
N LEU A 84 2.65 -4.64 -4.45
CA LEU A 84 1.25 -4.52 -4.06
C LEU A 84 0.76 -3.11 -4.41
N ASP A 85 -0.24 -3.01 -5.28
CA ASP A 85 -0.88 -1.75 -5.64
C ASP A 85 -2.40 -1.83 -5.41
N VAL A 86 -2.89 -1.10 -4.43
CA VAL A 86 -4.32 -0.97 -4.11
C VAL A 86 -4.75 0.51 -4.12
N SER A 87 -3.98 1.36 -4.78
CA SER A 87 -4.22 2.79 -4.86
C SER A 87 -5.55 3.14 -5.53
N GLY A 88 -6.10 4.33 -5.26
CA GLY A 88 -7.32 4.80 -5.91
C GLY A 88 -8.53 3.91 -5.61
N ASN A 89 -8.76 3.63 -4.34
CA ASN A 89 -9.91 2.86 -3.84
C ASN A 89 -10.58 3.61 -2.67
N LYS A 90 -11.47 2.95 -1.92
CA LYS A 90 -12.14 3.47 -0.72
C LYS A 90 -11.76 2.64 0.51
N LEU A 91 -10.52 2.18 0.58
CA LEU A 91 -10.02 1.36 1.69
C LEU A 91 -9.90 2.22 2.95
N SER A 92 -10.15 1.64 4.11
CA SER A 92 -10.19 2.34 5.40
C SER A 92 -9.50 1.54 6.51
N GLY A 93 -9.30 2.15 7.68
CA GLY A 93 -8.59 1.53 8.80
C GLY A 93 -7.07 1.59 8.63
N THR A 94 -6.33 0.74 9.34
CA THR A 94 -4.87 0.81 9.40
C THR A 94 -4.19 -0.11 8.39
N ILE A 95 -2.91 0.15 8.08
CA ILE A 95 -2.05 -0.85 7.46
C ILE A 95 -1.75 -1.92 8.53
N PRO A 96 -2.03 -3.21 8.28
CA PRO A 96 -1.78 -4.27 9.26
C PRO A 96 -0.27 -4.49 9.47
N GLU A 97 0.10 -4.76 10.71
CA GLU A 97 1.46 -5.20 11.06
C GLU A 97 1.77 -6.56 10.43
N SER A 98 3.03 -6.77 10.03
CA SER A 98 3.53 -8.08 9.61
C SER A 98 4.68 -8.52 10.50
N PRO A 99 4.65 -9.76 11.03
CA PRO A 99 5.80 -10.32 11.75
C PRO A 99 6.97 -10.68 10.81
N TYR A 100 6.74 -10.66 9.49
CA TYR A 100 7.70 -11.10 8.49
C TYR A 100 8.44 -9.92 7.83
N SER A 101 9.69 -10.15 7.46
CA SER A 101 10.47 -9.19 6.66
C SER A 101 10.33 -9.53 5.18
N PHE A 102 9.73 -8.64 4.40
CA PHE A 102 9.68 -8.80 2.94
C PHE A 102 11.07 -8.58 2.34
N LYS A 103 11.42 -9.39 1.34
CA LYS A 103 12.75 -9.33 0.70
C LYS A 103 12.90 -8.11 -0.20
N ARG A 104 11.85 -7.78 -0.97
CA ARG A 104 11.71 -6.64 -1.88
C ARG A 104 10.21 -6.44 -2.07
N LEU A 105 9.62 -5.40 -1.50
CA LEU A 105 8.20 -5.10 -1.72
C LEU A 105 8.06 -3.62 -2.05
N GLY A 106 7.45 -3.34 -3.20
CA GLY A 106 6.86 -2.04 -3.53
C GLY A 106 5.42 -2.00 -3.05
N ILE A 107 5.01 -0.90 -2.41
CA ILE A 107 3.64 -0.72 -1.90
C ILE A 107 3.08 0.62 -2.38
N ASP A 108 1.96 0.60 -3.08
CA ASP A 108 1.14 1.79 -3.31
C ASP A 108 -0.27 1.58 -2.72
N VAL A 109 -0.57 2.38 -1.69
CA VAL A 109 -1.90 2.45 -1.06
C VAL A 109 -2.51 3.84 -1.18
N SER A 110 -1.93 4.69 -2.03
CA SER A 110 -2.31 6.08 -2.14
C SER A 110 -3.76 6.28 -2.58
N SER A 111 -4.33 7.45 -2.32
CA SER A 111 -5.70 7.79 -2.72
C SER A 111 -6.72 6.77 -2.17
N ASN A 112 -6.72 6.63 -0.85
CA ASN A 112 -7.65 5.82 -0.06
C ASN A 112 -8.08 6.60 1.20
N ASN A 113 -8.76 5.95 2.13
CA ASN A 113 -9.18 6.48 3.44
C ASN A 113 -8.47 5.75 4.60
N LEU A 114 -7.24 5.27 4.37
CA LEU A 114 -6.45 4.58 5.40
C LEU A 114 -6.03 5.58 6.48
N SER A 115 -5.95 5.14 7.73
CA SER A 115 -5.72 5.99 8.90
C SER A 115 -4.83 5.31 9.93
N GLY A 116 -4.55 6.02 11.02
CA GLY A 116 -3.68 5.55 12.11
C GLY A 116 -2.20 5.72 11.77
N LYS A 117 -1.35 5.08 12.57
CA LYS A 117 0.11 5.19 12.42
C LYS A 117 0.62 4.38 11.24
N ILE A 118 1.69 4.87 10.61
CA ILE A 118 2.47 4.11 9.63
C ILE A 118 3.24 3.02 10.40
N PRO A 119 3.07 1.73 10.08
CA PRO A 119 3.75 0.64 10.78
C PRO A 119 5.28 0.66 10.62
N ASP A 120 6.00 0.34 11.70
CA ASP A 120 7.47 0.36 11.73
C ASP A 120 8.10 -0.66 10.77
N PHE A 121 7.40 -1.76 10.45
CA PHE A 121 7.93 -2.77 9.54
C PHE A 121 8.15 -2.23 8.13
N LEU A 122 7.40 -1.20 7.71
CA LEU A 122 7.63 -0.52 6.43
C LEU A 122 9.01 0.14 6.38
N GLY A 123 9.57 0.52 7.54
CA GLY A 123 10.93 1.03 7.65
C GLY A 123 12.00 -0.06 7.52
N LYS A 124 11.65 -1.33 7.78
CA LYS A 124 12.63 -2.43 7.84
C LYS A 124 13.04 -2.95 6.45
N PHE A 125 12.46 -2.44 5.37
CA PHE A 125 12.85 -2.82 4.02
C PHE A 125 14.26 -2.29 3.70
N ARG A 126 15.21 -3.22 3.56
CA ARG A 126 16.61 -2.92 3.19
C ARG A 126 16.74 -2.25 1.81
N ALA A 127 15.72 -2.39 0.96
CA ALA A 127 15.61 -1.73 -0.34
C ALA A 127 14.12 -1.51 -0.65
N LEU A 128 13.57 -0.40 -0.18
CA LEU A 128 12.28 0.08 -0.67
C LEU A 128 12.46 0.52 -2.12
N ASN A 129 11.91 -0.25 -3.05
CA ASN A 129 11.88 0.13 -4.44
C ASN A 129 10.86 1.25 -4.68
N HIS A 130 9.71 1.16 -4.00
CA HIS A 130 8.59 2.08 -4.15
C HIS A 130 7.69 2.04 -2.90
N LEU A 131 7.36 3.19 -2.33
CA LEU A 131 6.33 3.31 -1.29
C LEU A 131 5.54 4.57 -1.55
N ASN A 132 4.23 4.44 -1.59
CA ASN A 132 3.33 5.57 -1.78
C ASN A 132 2.13 5.42 -0.83
N LEU A 133 2.09 6.31 0.15
CA LEU A 133 1.08 6.40 1.20
C LEU A 133 0.22 7.66 1.04
N SER A 134 0.45 8.46 0.00
CA SER A 134 -0.13 9.78 -0.18
C SER A 134 -1.65 9.76 -0.31
N TYR A 135 -2.31 10.87 0.00
CA TYR A 135 -3.78 10.98 -0.10
C TYR A 135 -4.50 9.88 0.72
N ASN A 136 -4.14 9.81 2.00
CA ASN A 136 -4.78 9.02 3.05
C ASN A 136 -4.89 9.88 4.32
N ASP A 137 -5.47 9.32 5.37
CA ASP A 137 -5.71 9.94 6.67
C ASP A 137 -4.73 9.42 7.75
N PHE A 138 -3.51 9.04 7.36
CA PHE A 138 -2.49 8.59 8.31
C PHE A 138 -2.10 9.70 9.30
N GLU A 139 -1.80 9.31 10.53
CA GLU A 139 -1.51 10.23 11.64
C GLU A 139 -0.37 9.71 12.51
N GLY A 140 0.15 10.58 13.39
CA GLY A 140 1.21 10.24 14.33
C GLY A 140 2.62 10.43 13.77
N GLU A 141 3.58 9.85 14.47
CA GLU A 141 5.01 9.95 14.16
C GLU A 141 5.39 8.96 13.06
N LEU A 142 6.34 9.37 12.24
CA LEU A 142 6.92 8.49 11.24
C LEU A 142 7.88 7.49 11.89
N PRO A 143 7.94 6.25 11.38
CA PRO A 143 8.95 5.30 11.82
C PRO A 143 10.34 5.92 11.70
N THR A 144 11.09 5.92 12.81
CA THR A 144 12.42 6.52 12.85
C THR A 144 13.52 5.56 12.50
N ASP A 145 13.23 4.34 12.04
CA ASP A 145 14.20 3.28 11.78
C ASP A 145 14.24 2.86 10.30
N GLY A 146 15.40 2.31 9.90
CA GLY A 146 15.61 1.70 8.59
C GLY A 146 15.53 2.68 7.42
N SER A 147 14.74 2.38 6.39
CA SER A 147 14.61 3.16 5.17
C SER A 147 14.12 4.59 5.40
N PHE A 148 13.27 4.82 6.41
CA PHE A 148 12.76 6.16 6.72
C PHE A 148 13.83 7.11 7.27
N GLN A 149 14.93 6.61 7.85
CA GLN A 149 16.10 7.42 8.22
C GLN A 149 16.88 7.94 7.01
N MET A 150 16.81 7.20 5.88
CA MET A 150 17.59 7.46 4.68
C MET A 150 16.83 8.28 3.63
N LEU A 151 15.54 8.55 3.85
CA LEU A 151 14.72 9.35 2.93
C LEU A 151 15.15 10.82 2.98
N VAL A 152 15.47 11.36 1.81
CA VAL A 152 15.61 12.81 1.63
C VAL A 152 14.22 13.47 1.60
N VAL A 153 14.15 14.74 2.02
CA VAL A 153 12.91 15.53 2.15
C VAL A 153 12.04 15.54 0.87
N THR A 154 12.62 15.35 -0.31
CA THR A 154 11.86 15.28 -1.57
C THR A 154 11.12 13.95 -1.76
N GLN A 155 11.79 12.81 -1.56
CA GLN A 155 11.16 11.48 -1.57
C GLN A 155 10.06 11.39 -0.51
N PHE A 156 10.29 12.07 0.61
CA PHE A 156 9.36 12.17 1.71
C PHE A 156 8.04 12.88 1.38
N LEU A 157 8.09 13.96 0.58
CA LEU A 157 6.89 14.66 0.12
C LEU A 157 6.08 13.82 -0.88
N GLU A 158 6.76 13.02 -1.71
CA GLU A 158 6.14 12.10 -2.66
C GLU A 158 5.43 10.93 -1.96
N ILE A 159 6.01 10.40 -0.87
CA ILE A 159 5.45 9.24 -0.15
C ILE A 159 4.14 9.59 0.58
N ILE A 160 3.95 10.83 1.03
CA ILE A 160 2.93 11.14 2.04
C ILE A 160 1.90 12.19 1.58
N GLY A 161 2.23 13.03 0.60
CA GLY A 161 1.28 14.01 0.03
C GLY A 161 0.87 15.17 0.96
N SER A 162 1.02 15.07 2.28
CA SER A 162 0.86 16.19 3.22
C SER A 162 1.58 15.92 4.55
N VAL A 163 2.62 16.71 4.88
CA VAL A 163 3.34 16.60 6.16
C VAL A 163 3.37 17.94 6.88
N VAL A 164 3.07 17.94 8.19
CA VAL A 164 3.28 19.08 9.09
C VAL A 164 4.52 18.80 9.94
N ALA A 165 5.59 19.55 9.72
CA ALA A 165 6.78 19.46 10.58
C ALA A 165 6.52 20.22 11.90
N SER A 166 6.83 19.61 13.06
CA SER A 166 6.87 20.35 14.33
C SER A 166 8.10 19.97 15.15
N HIS A 167 8.91 21.00 15.45
CA HIS A 167 10.00 21.19 16.43
C HIS A 167 10.93 20.06 16.91
N ASN A 168 10.78 18.81 16.49
CA ASN A 168 11.79 17.72 16.56
C ASN A 168 11.35 16.44 15.82
N TYR A 169 10.13 16.39 15.27
CA TYR A 169 9.56 15.23 14.57
C TYR A 169 8.72 15.66 13.35
N PHE A 170 8.59 14.76 12.38
CA PHE A 170 7.62 14.91 11.30
C PHE A 170 6.28 14.33 11.77
N TYR A 171 5.25 15.17 11.85
CA TYR A 171 3.90 14.74 12.15
C TYR A 171 3.06 14.72 10.88
N LEU A 172 2.35 13.63 10.69
CA LEU A 172 1.31 13.55 9.67
C LEU A 172 0.13 14.39 10.16
N HIS A 173 -0.07 15.57 9.59
CA HIS A 173 -1.32 16.29 9.77
C HIS A 173 -1.73 16.93 8.45
N ALA A 174 -2.96 16.63 8.02
CA ALA A 174 -3.57 17.26 6.86
C ALA A 174 -3.92 18.71 7.17
N CYS A 175 -3.20 19.68 6.58
CA CYS A 175 -3.76 20.98 6.22
C CYS A 175 -2.84 21.75 5.24
N ALA A 176 -3.44 22.59 4.41
CA ALA A 176 -2.81 23.41 3.35
C ALA A 176 -1.78 24.45 3.83
N GLU A 177 -1.51 24.56 5.13
CA GLU A 177 -0.54 25.50 5.74
C GLU A 177 0.86 24.89 5.97
N SER A 178 1.06 23.64 5.56
CA SER A 178 2.24 22.80 5.84
C SER A 178 3.57 23.29 5.23
N LEU A 179 3.55 24.20 4.25
CA LEU A 179 4.77 24.69 3.58
C LEU A 179 5.62 25.66 4.42
N ILE A 180 5.02 26.35 5.39
CA ILE A 180 5.70 27.39 6.19
C ILE A 180 6.65 26.75 7.21
N HIS A 181 6.22 25.67 7.86
CA HIS A 181 7.00 24.97 8.88
C HIS A 181 8.19 24.19 8.31
N LEU A 182 8.11 23.72 7.05
CA LEU A 182 9.23 23.08 6.36
C LEU A 182 10.40 24.06 6.12
N LYS A 183 10.10 25.32 5.81
CA LYS A 183 11.13 26.36 5.59
C LYS A 183 11.85 26.75 6.88
N GLU A 184 11.13 26.83 7.99
CA GLU A 184 11.69 27.10 9.33
C GLU A 184 12.67 25.99 9.76
N PHE A 185 12.30 24.71 9.57
CA PHE A 185 13.17 23.57 9.89
C PHE A 185 14.46 23.54 9.06
N LEU A 186 14.37 23.79 7.75
CA LEU A 186 15.55 23.87 6.87
C LEU A 186 16.49 25.02 7.24
N ARG A 187 15.98 26.06 7.91
CA ARG A 187 16.78 27.20 8.39
C ARG A 187 17.55 26.89 9.68
N GLN A 188 17.07 25.95 10.50
CA GLN A 188 17.72 25.54 11.77
C GLN A 188 18.82 24.48 11.58
N LYS A 189 18.94 23.89 10.38
CA LYS A 189 19.97 22.90 10.00
C LYS A 189 21.19 23.51 9.28
N LYS A 190 21.28 24.84 9.21
CA LYS A 190 22.49 25.59 8.81
C LYS A 190 23.17 26.15 10.04
#